data_AF-F9UHN8-F1
#
_entry.id   AF-F9UHN8-F1
#
_cell.length_a   1.000
_cell.length_b   1.000
_cell.length_c   1.000
_cell.angle_alpha   90.00
_cell.angle_beta   90.00
_cell.angle_gamma   90.00
#
_symmetry.space_group_name_H-M   'P 1'
#
loop_
_entity.id
_entity.type
_entity.pdbx_description
1 polymer ?
#
loop_
_entity_poly.entity_id
_entity_poly.type
_entity_poly.pdbx_seq_one_letter_code
_entity_poly.pdbx_strand_id
1 'polypeptide(L)'
;MQAEQRSVDQDRDPAPGRRPWPVGRIVAAVLLAWVIAALAPPQAAAGPSVSWDAALYNPRPAPDDWLLPLPCGGALALRTVATPGAEAGYAVSGTFTDGAGTAVLLVGKYELTRRQAQAIRAGAAGSTCPPSEGGGPEADHPAVLDWVEAIGLADGYSRWLIGQASAWPVCDPGGSGAAPAPCLPSADGVPATVRLPSSLEWEYAARGGLAVGVEVFAR
;
A
#
# COMPACT_ATOMS: atom_id res chain seq x y z
N MET A 1 91.09 55.88 -16.27
CA MET A 1 91.30 55.88 -17.73
C MET A 1 90.69 54.60 -18.29
N GLN A 2 89.77 54.75 -19.25
CA GLN A 2 89.26 53.74 -20.22
C GLN A 2 88.45 52.57 -19.62
N ALA A 3 87.14 52.42 -19.92
CA ALA A 3 86.51 52.02 -21.20
C ALA A 3 86.94 50.57 -21.56
N GLU A 4 86.11 49.61 -22.01
CA GLU A 4 84.77 49.57 -22.58
C GLU A 4 84.37 48.07 -22.75
N GLN A 5 83.09 47.81 -23.09
CA GLN A 5 82.52 46.57 -23.68
C GLN A 5 82.46 45.30 -22.78
N ARG A 6 81.41 44.46 -22.80
CA ARG A 6 80.58 43.98 -23.93
C ARG A 6 79.25 43.38 -23.44
N SER A 7 78.25 43.48 -24.30
CA SER A 7 76.88 42.92 -24.30
C SER A 7 76.76 41.41 -24.04
N VAL A 8 75.73 41.03 -23.25
CA VAL A 8 74.81 39.87 -23.40
C VAL A 8 73.54 40.27 -22.64
N ASP A 9 72.51 40.84 -23.26
CA ASP A 9 71.43 40.22 -24.03
C ASP A 9 70.30 39.61 -23.17
N GLN A 10 69.10 40.09 -23.52
CA GLN A 10 67.78 39.45 -23.48
C GLN A 10 66.94 39.27 -22.21
N ASP A 11 65.66 39.55 -22.47
CA ASP A 11 64.44 39.11 -21.80
C ASP A 11 64.02 39.72 -20.46
N ARG A 12 63.32 40.86 -20.58
CA ARG A 12 62.14 41.11 -19.74
C ARG A 12 60.96 41.47 -20.64
N ASP A 13 60.03 40.53 -20.75
CA ASP A 13 58.72 40.69 -21.37
C ASP A 13 57.92 41.87 -20.78
N PRO A 14 57.09 42.56 -21.59
CA PRO A 14 56.18 43.58 -21.11
C PRO A 14 54.96 42.96 -20.40
N ALA A 15 54.50 43.62 -19.34
CA ALA A 15 53.34 43.21 -18.56
C ALA A 15 52.07 43.05 -19.44
N PRO A 16 51.24 42.01 -19.22
CA PRO A 16 50.03 41.81 -20.00
C PRO A 16 48.96 42.86 -19.67
N GLY A 17 48.49 43.53 -20.73
CA GLY A 17 47.41 44.50 -20.69
C GLY A 17 46.08 43.91 -20.26
N ARG A 18 45.34 44.68 -19.45
CA ARG A 18 43.99 44.35 -18.98
C ARG A 18 43.02 44.36 -20.16
N ARG A 19 42.43 43.21 -20.48
CA ARG A 19 41.25 43.11 -21.36
C ARG A 19 39.98 43.19 -20.51
N PRO A 20 38.97 44.01 -20.85
CA PRO A 20 37.71 44.03 -20.12
C PRO A 20 36.91 42.74 -20.38
N TRP A 21 36.45 42.11 -19.29
CA TRP A 21 35.69 40.87 -19.27
C TRP A 21 34.28 41.08 -19.86
N PRO A 22 33.75 40.19 -20.72
CA PRO A 22 32.39 40.32 -21.27
C PRO A 22 31.34 39.89 -20.23
N VAL A 23 30.97 40.79 -19.32
CA VAL A 23 29.98 40.52 -18.24
C VAL A 23 28.54 40.40 -18.78
N GLY A 24 28.26 40.84 -20.00
CA GLY A 24 26.89 40.96 -20.53
C GLY A 24 26.20 39.67 -21.02
N ARG A 25 26.94 38.59 -21.35
CA ARG A 25 26.33 37.38 -21.94
C ARG A 25 25.94 36.30 -20.93
N ILE A 26 26.45 36.37 -19.71
CA ILE A 26 26.18 35.36 -18.67
C ILE A 26 24.86 35.63 -17.94
N VAL A 27 24.45 36.89 -17.80
CA VAL A 27 23.22 37.27 -17.08
C VAL A 27 21.95 36.78 -17.79
N ALA A 28 21.91 36.78 -19.13
CA ALA A 28 20.73 36.36 -19.90
C ALA A 28 20.48 34.84 -19.86
N ALA A 29 21.53 34.02 -19.82
CA ALA A 29 21.40 32.56 -19.76
C ALA A 29 20.93 32.07 -18.38
N VAL A 30 21.29 32.79 -17.30
CA VAL A 30 20.86 32.46 -15.93
C VAL A 30 19.39 32.80 -15.71
N LEU A 31 18.88 33.88 -16.31
CA LEU A 31 17.46 34.26 -16.19
C LEU A 31 16.51 33.30 -16.93
N LEU A 32 16.93 32.71 -18.06
CA LEU A 32 16.10 31.76 -18.81
C LEU A 32 15.97 30.40 -18.09
N ALA A 33 16.99 29.97 -17.35
CA ALA A 33 16.98 28.73 -16.57
C ALA A 33 16.08 28.83 -15.31
N TRP A 34 15.95 30.02 -14.72
CA TRP A 34 15.08 30.25 -13.57
C TRP A 34 13.58 30.26 -13.92
N VAL A 35 13.21 30.62 -15.15
CA VAL A 35 11.79 30.60 -15.59
C VAL A 35 11.29 29.16 -15.85
N ILE A 36 12.15 28.24 -16.28
CA ILE A 36 11.76 26.84 -16.57
C ILE A 36 11.48 26.04 -15.29
N ALA A 37 12.15 26.35 -14.17
CA ALA A 37 11.94 25.64 -12.89
C ALA A 37 10.60 25.94 -12.22
N ALA A 38 9.93 27.05 -12.54
CA ALA A 38 8.66 27.44 -11.95
C ALA A 38 7.42 26.82 -12.64
N LEU A 39 7.61 26.12 -13.77
CA LEU A 39 6.55 25.48 -14.56
C LEU A 39 6.47 23.95 -14.36
N ALA A 40 7.21 23.39 -13.40
CA ALA A 40 7.10 21.98 -13.08
C ALA A 40 5.70 21.70 -12.48
N PRO A 41 4.87 20.83 -13.10
CA PRO A 41 3.60 20.45 -12.52
C PRO A 41 3.83 19.81 -11.15
N PRO A 42 2.92 19.99 -10.17
CA PRO A 42 3.02 19.31 -8.89
C PRO A 42 3.09 17.80 -9.16
N GLN A 43 4.20 17.18 -8.74
CA GLN A 43 4.33 15.73 -8.78
C GLN A 43 3.28 15.18 -7.82
N ALA A 44 2.29 14.47 -8.35
CA ALA A 44 1.34 13.74 -7.53
C ALA A 44 2.15 12.78 -6.64
N ALA A 45 1.96 12.87 -5.33
CA ALA A 45 2.54 11.91 -4.42
C ALA A 45 2.07 10.51 -4.84
N ALA A 46 2.99 9.56 -5.01
CA ALA A 46 2.63 8.18 -5.25
C ALA A 46 1.71 7.71 -4.12
N GLY A 47 0.55 7.16 -4.47
CA GLY A 47 -0.35 6.55 -3.50
C GLY A 47 0.34 5.40 -2.76
N PRO A 48 -0.22 4.98 -1.61
CA PRO A 48 0.30 3.82 -0.90
C PRO A 48 0.25 2.58 -1.80
N SER A 49 1.26 1.72 -1.67
CA SER A 49 1.39 0.49 -2.45
C SER A 49 1.80 -0.66 -1.55
N VAL A 50 1.35 -1.88 -1.90
CA VAL A 50 1.85 -3.10 -1.27
C VAL A 50 3.26 -3.38 -1.79
N SER A 51 4.20 -3.60 -0.88
CA SER A 51 5.62 -3.83 -1.16
C SER A 51 6.06 -5.27 -0.90
N TRP A 52 5.24 -6.07 -0.20
CA TRP A 52 5.56 -7.47 0.09
C TRP A 52 5.42 -8.35 -1.17
N ASP A 53 6.21 -9.43 -1.24
CA ASP A 53 6.00 -10.47 -2.24
C ASP A 53 4.58 -11.05 -2.12
N ALA A 54 3.90 -11.23 -3.25
CA ALA A 54 2.54 -11.77 -3.30
C ALA A 54 2.41 -13.14 -2.65
N ALA A 55 3.46 -13.97 -2.69
CA ALA A 55 3.47 -15.28 -2.04
C ALA A 55 3.30 -15.20 -0.52
N LEU A 56 3.63 -14.07 0.11
CA LEU A 56 3.53 -13.88 1.56
C LEU A 56 2.10 -13.58 2.04
N TYR A 57 1.20 -13.13 1.16
CA TYR A 57 -0.18 -12.79 1.54
C TYR A 57 -1.26 -13.43 0.67
N ASN A 58 -0.91 -13.86 -0.54
CA ASN A 58 -1.81 -14.56 -1.46
C ASN A 58 -1.05 -15.64 -2.26
N PRO A 59 -0.58 -16.73 -1.62
CA PRO A 59 0.19 -17.78 -2.28
C PRO A 59 -0.56 -18.56 -3.36
N ARG A 60 -1.90 -18.48 -3.40
CA ARG A 60 -2.72 -19.06 -4.48
C ARG A 60 -3.74 -18.04 -4.99
N PRO A 61 -3.31 -17.02 -5.76
CA PRO A 61 -4.21 -15.98 -6.22
C PRO A 61 -5.40 -16.52 -7.00
N ALA A 62 -6.57 -15.94 -6.76
CA ALA A 62 -7.78 -16.17 -7.52
C ALA A 62 -8.29 -14.83 -8.08
N PRO A 63 -8.96 -14.82 -9.26
CA PRO A 63 -9.42 -13.59 -9.89
C PRO A 63 -10.43 -12.79 -9.05
N ASP A 64 -11.13 -13.47 -8.14
CA ASP A 64 -12.17 -12.94 -7.25
C ASP A 64 -11.66 -12.56 -5.85
N ASP A 65 -10.34 -12.65 -5.61
CA ASP A 65 -9.78 -12.25 -4.32
C ASP A 65 -9.89 -10.74 -4.11
N TRP A 66 -10.19 -10.34 -2.88
CA TRP A 66 -10.06 -8.96 -2.46
C TRP A 66 -8.77 -8.80 -1.69
N LEU A 67 -7.98 -7.78 -2.03
CA LEU A 67 -6.73 -7.48 -1.33
C LEU A 67 -6.95 -6.28 -0.42
N LEU A 68 -6.96 -6.52 0.89
CA LEU A 68 -7.06 -5.47 1.90
C LEU A 68 -5.65 -5.03 2.32
N PRO A 69 -5.32 -3.73 2.30
CA PRO A 69 -3.97 -3.28 2.65
C PRO A 69 -3.68 -3.53 4.14
N LEU A 70 -2.45 -3.90 4.45
CA LEU A 70 -1.91 -3.91 5.81
C LEU A 70 -1.00 -2.71 6.02
N PRO A 71 -0.75 -2.33 7.29
CA PRO A 71 0.40 -1.51 7.59
C PRO A 71 1.70 -2.16 7.10
N CYS A 72 2.76 -1.37 7.02
CA CYS A 72 4.10 -1.86 6.65
C CYS A 72 4.20 -2.46 5.24
N GLY A 73 3.27 -2.10 4.34
CA GLY A 73 3.31 -2.47 2.92
C GLY A 73 2.84 -3.90 2.65
N GLY A 74 2.20 -4.57 3.60
CA GLY A 74 1.61 -5.89 3.38
C GLY A 74 0.18 -5.83 2.85
N ALA A 75 -0.43 -7.00 2.68
CA ALA A 75 -1.86 -7.15 2.38
C ALA A 75 -2.45 -8.40 3.05
N LEU A 76 -3.78 -8.46 3.04
CA LEU A 76 -4.59 -9.65 3.35
C LEU A 76 -5.43 -10.01 2.14
N ALA A 77 -5.37 -11.27 1.73
CA ALA A 77 -6.32 -11.82 0.78
C ALA A 77 -7.63 -12.20 1.49
N LEU A 78 -8.75 -11.70 0.98
CA LEU A 78 -10.10 -12.03 1.41
C LEU A 78 -10.83 -12.71 0.25
N ARG A 79 -11.80 -13.54 0.59
CA ARG A 79 -12.76 -14.11 -0.37
C ARG A 79 -14.16 -13.61 -0.07
N THR A 80 -14.97 -13.53 -1.12
CA THR A 80 -16.40 -13.33 -0.99
C THR A 80 -17.09 -14.64 -0.63
N VAL A 81 -18.06 -14.56 0.26
CA VAL A 81 -19.03 -15.62 0.50
C VAL A 81 -20.40 -15.01 0.20
N ALA A 82 -21.00 -15.44 -0.90
CA ALA A 82 -22.34 -14.99 -1.28
C ALA A 82 -23.32 -15.33 -0.17
N THR A 83 -24.09 -14.32 0.23
CA THR A 83 -25.15 -14.43 1.22
C THR A 83 -26.49 -14.18 0.56
N PRO A 84 -27.54 -14.85 1.03
CA PRO A 84 -28.90 -14.52 0.62
C PRO A 84 -29.21 -13.09 1.07
N GLY A 85 -30.04 -12.37 0.31
CA GLY A 85 -30.48 -11.03 0.70
C GLY A 85 -31.16 -11.04 2.07
N ALA A 86 -31.11 -9.93 2.80
CA ALA A 86 -31.71 -9.80 4.14
C ALA A 86 -33.19 -10.26 4.20
N GLU A 87 -33.91 -10.10 3.09
CA GLU A 87 -35.31 -10.51 2.88
C GLU A 87 -35.54 -12.04 2.94
N ALA A 88 -34.50 -12.86 2.76
CA ALA A 88 -34.62 -14.31 2.65
C ALA A 88 -34.67 -15.05 4.01
N GLY A 89 -34.67 -14.31 5.13
CA GLY A 89 -34.85 -14.89 6.47
C GLY A 89 -33.64 -15.66 7.02
N TYR A 90 -32.46 -15.50 6.44
CA TYR A 90 -31.22 -16.07 6.98
C TYR A 90 -30.64 -15.18 8.08
N ALA A 91 -30.03 -15.81 9.08
CA ALA A 91 -29.34 -15.11 10.17
C ALA A 91 -27.99 -14.49 9.76
N VAL A 92 -27.53 -14.75 8.53
CA VAL A 92 -26.22 -14.31 8.00
C VAL A 92 -26.46 -13.54 6.71
N SER A 93 -26.11 -12.25 6.71
CA SER A 93 -26.17 -11.36 5.54
C SER A 93 -24.90 -10.53 5.45
N GLY A 94 -24.33 -10.44 4.25
CA GLY A 94 -23.22 -9.56 3.92
C GLY A 94 -23.64 -8.10 3.80
N THR A 95 -22.69 -7.19 4.03
CA THR A 95 -22.88 -5.74 3.87
C THR A 95 -22.32 -5.22 2.55
N PHE A 96 -21.38 -5.93 1.94
CA PHE A 96 -20.80 -5.58 0.64
C PHE A 96 -21.56 -6.28 -0.48
N THR A 97 -21.35 -5.83 -1.71
CA THR A 97 -21.82 -6.52 -2.91
C THR A 97 -20.66 -6.96 -3.78
N ASP A 98 -20.81 -8.07 -4.49
CA ASP A 98 -19.91 -8.43 -5.58
C ASP A 98 -20.23 -7.64 -6.87
N GLY A 99 -19.48 -7.89 -7.94
CA GLY A 99 -19.69 -7.26 -9.24
C GLY A 99 -21.06 -7.57 -9.89
N ALA A 100 -21.79 -8.57 -9.40
CA ALA A 100 -23.15 -8.90 -9.84
C ALA A 100 -24.23 -8.26 -8.95
N GLY A 101 -23.85 -7.53 -7.89
CA GLY A 101 -24.78 -6.93 -6.93
C GLY A 101 -25.26 -7.89 -5.84
N THR A 102 -24.68 -9.09 -5.75
CA THR A 102 -25.04 -10.08 -4.72
C THR A 102 -24.42 -9.66 -3.39
N ALA A 103 -25.20 -9.69 -2.31
CA ALA A 103 -24.68 -9.42 -0.96
C ALA A 103 -23.63 -10.47 -0.57
N VAL A 104 -22.48 -10.05 -0.05
CA VAL A 104 -21.35 -10.92 0.29
C VAL A 104 -20.76 -10.60 1.66
N LEU A 105 -20.34 -11.66 2.38
CA LEU A 105 -19.36 -11.53 3.45
C LEU A 105 -17.96 -11.51 2.84
N LEU A 106 -17.07 -10.70 3.41
CA LEU A 106 -15.64 -10.78 3.14
C LEU A 106 -14.98 -11.55 4.27
N VAL A 107 -14.40 -12.70 3.96
CA VAL A 107 -13.75 -13.59 4.93
C VAL A 107 -12.28 -13.75 4.56
N GLY A 108 -11.39 -13.79 5.55
CA GLY A 108 -9.97 -14.08 5.32
C GLY A 108 -9.80 -15.37 4.52
N LYS A 109 -9.05 -15.30 3.41
CA LYS A 109 -8.77 -16.47 2.56
C LYS A 109 -7.88 -17.49 3.26
N TYR A 110 -7.03 -16.99 4.16
CA TYR A 110 -6.08 -17.74 4.96
C TYR A 110 -6.19 -17.28 6.41
N GLU A 111 -5.67 -18.09 7.33
CA GLU A 111 -5.42 -17.64 8.69
C GLU A 111 -4.43 -16.47 8.69
N LEU A 112 -4.61 -15.55 9.65
CA LEU A 112 -3.68 -14.45 9.85
C LEU A 112 -2.32 -14.98 10.27
N THR A 113 -1.27 -14.65 9.51
CA THR A 113 0.10 -15.10 9.83
C THR A 113 0.76 -14.27 10.92
N ARG A 114 1.83 -14.79 11.55
CA ARG A 114 2.62 -14.04 12.53
C ARG A 114 3.18 -12.72 11.97
N ARG A 115 3.67 -12.73 10.73
CA ARG A 115 4.17 -11.53 10.03
C ARG A 115 3.06 -10.49 9.87
N GLN A 116 1.88 -10.90 9.39
CA GLN A 116 0.75 -9.99 9.21
C GLN A 116 0.27 -9.43 10.56
N ALA A 117 0.18 -10.26 11.60
CA ALA A 117 -0.16 -9.79 12.95
C ALA A 117 0.86 -8.77 13.48
N GLN A 118 2.16 -8.97 13.26
CA GLN A 118 3.20 -8.03 13.67
C GLN A 118 3.09 -6.68 12.92
N ALA A 119 2.80 -6.71 11.62
CA ALA A 119 2.57 -5.51 10.82
C ALA A 119 1.35 -4.73 11.31
N ILE A 120 0.24 -5.41 11.61
CA ILE A 120 -0.95 -4.79 12.21
C ILE A 120 -0.61 -4.11 13.54
N ARG A 121 0.09 -4.81 14.44
CA ARG A 121 0.51 -4.26 15.75
C ARG A 121 1.38 -3.01 15.56
N ALA A 122 2.35 -3.05 14.66
CA ALA A 122 3.23 -1.92 14.39
C ALA A 122 2.46 -0.71 13.85
N GLY A 123 1.58 -0.93 12.86
CA GLY A 123 0.76 0.14 12.30
C GLY A 123 -0.22 0.75 13.29
N ALA A 124 -0.90 -0.08 14.08
CA ALA A 124 -1.85 0.38 15.10
C ALA A 124 -1.15 1.16 16.24
N ALA A 125 0.09 0.81 16.56
CA ALA A 125 0.90 1.51 17.56
C ALA A 125 1.67 2.72 16.99
N GLY A 126 1.69 2.92 15.66
CA GLY A 126 2.54 3.90 15.01
C GLY A 126 4.04 3.67 15.24
N SER A 127 4.45 2.42 15.46
CA SER A 127 5.84 2.06 15.73
C SER A 127 6.59 1.68 14.44
N THR A 128 7.90 1.48 14.55
CA THR A 128 8.74 1.06 13.42
C THR A 128 8.25 -0.26 12.84
N CYS A 129 8.06 -0.29 11.52
CA CYS A 129 7.65 -1.49 10.82
C CYS A 129 8.71 -2.61 10.93
N PRO A 130 8.29 -3.86 11.19
CA PRO A 130 9.19 -4.99 11.09
C PRO A 130 9.66 -5.18 9.63
N PRO A 131 10.80 -5.86 9.40
CA PRO A 131 11.23 -6.23 8.06
C PRO A 131 10.14 -7.00 7.31
N SER A 132 9.89 -6.62 6.06
CA SER A 132 8.94 -7.31 5.17
C SER A 132 9.41 -8.70 4.76
N GLU A 133 10.72 -8.96 4.84
CA GLU A 133 11.38 -10.20 4.48
C GLU A 133 12.19 -10.77 5.64
N GLY A 134 12.60 -12.04 5.54
CA GLY A 134 13.31 -12.75 6.61
C GLY A 134 12.37 -13.27 7.71
N GLY A 135 12.93 -13.72 8.84
CA GLY A 135 12.15 -14.32 9.95
C GLY A 135 11.89 -15.82 9.82
N GLY A 136 12.39 -16.46 8.76
CA GLY A 136 12.24 -17.89 8.51
C GLY A 136 10.81 -18.29 8.11
N PRO A 137 10.57 -19.58 7.79
CA PRO A 137 9.24 -20.11 7.49
C PRO A 137 8.22 -19.82 8.60
N GLU A 138 8.69 -19.70 9.84
CA GLU A 138 7.88 -19.44 11.01
C GLU A 138 7.10 -18.13 10.90
N ALA A 139 7.67 -17.08 10.29
CA ALA A 139 6.98 -15.79 10.16
C ALA A 139 5.65 -15.91 9.39
N ASP A 140 5.53 -16.91 8.52
CA ASP A 140 4.39 -17.09 7.64
C ASP A 140 3.41 -18.19 8.14
N HIS A 141 3.66 -18.76 9.32
CA HIS A 141 2.69 -19.64 10.00
C HIS A 141 1.55 -18.83 10.64
N PRO A 142 0.39 -19.45 10.90
CA PRO A 142 -0.70 -18.82 11.64
C PRO A 142 -0.25 -18.20 12.96
N ALA A 143 -0.72 -16.99 13.25
CA ALA A 143 -0.51 -16.33 14.52
C ALA A 143 -1.26 -17.07 15.63
N VAL A 144 -0.58 -17.35 16.72
CA VAL A 144 -1.18 -17.91 17.94
C VAL A 144 -1.49 -16.75 18.86
N LEU A 145 -2.78 -16.46 19.04
CA LEU A 145 -3.30 -15.34 19.83
C LEU A 145 -4.33 -15.88 20.82
N ASP A 146 -4.38 -15.32 22.02
CA ASP A 146 -5.57 -15.49 22.84
C ASP A 146 -6.75 -14.66 22.31
N TRP A 147 -7.94 -14.89 22.89
CA TRP A 147 -9.16 -14.22 22.45
C TRP A 147 -9.11 -12.69 22.59
N VAL A 148 -8.51 -12.18 23.68
CA VAL A 148 -8.43 -10.75 23.96
C VAL A 148 -7.43 -10.09 23.01
N GLU A 149 -6.30 -10.74 22.75
CA GLU A 149 -5.33 -10.32 21.75
C GLU A 149 -5.94 -10.27 20.35
N ALA A 150 -6.74 -11.28 19.98
CA ALA A 150 -7.37 -11.35 18.66
C ALA A 150 -8.38 -10.21 18.45
N ILE A 151 -9.22 -9.91 19.45
CA ILE A 151 -10.14 -8.77 19.38
C ILE A 151 -9.37 -7.45 19.33
N GLY A 152 -8.37 -7.28 20.20
CA GLY A 152 -7.56 -6.05 20.23
C GLY A 152 -6.82 -5.81 18.91
N LEU A 153 -6.34 -6.87 18.27
CA LEU A 153 -5.68 -6.80 16.96
C LEU A 153 -6.67 -6.37 15.86
N ALA A 154 -7.87 -6.94 15.83
CA ALA A 154 -8.89 -6.59 14.84
C ALA A 154 -9.41 -5.14 15.01
N ASP A 155 -9.59 -4.69 16.25
CA ASP A 155 -9.96 -3.31 16.58
C ASP A 155 -8.86 -2.31 16.18
N GLY A 156 -7.60 -2.59 16.54
CA GLY A 156 -6.45 -1.79 16.13
C GLY A 156 -6.31 -1.70 14.60
N TYR A 157 -6.54 -2.82 13.90
CA TYR A 157 -6.51 -2.85 12.45
C TYR A 157 -7.65 -2.04 11.83
N SER A 158 -8.86 -2.13 12.37
CA SER A 158 -10.02 -1.34 11.93
C SER A 158 -9.76 0.15 12.04
N ARG A 159 -9.21 0.62 13.16
CA ARG A 159 -8.86 2.04 13.32
C ARG A 159 -7.80 2.48 12.32
N TRP A 160 -6.79 1.64 12.08
CA TRP A 160 -5.78 1.92 11.07
C TRP A 160 -6.41 2.05 9.67
N LEU A 161 -7.26 1.10 9.25
CA LEU A 161 -7.96 1.14 7.96
C LEU A 161 -8.80 2.40 7.78
N ILE A 162 -9.58 2.78 8.79
CA ILE A 162 -10.37 4.02 8.77
C ILE A 162 -9.46 5.24 8.56
N GLY A 163 -8.31 5.30 9.23
CA GLY A 163 -7.32 6.36 9.04
C GLY A 163 -6.64 6.37 7.67
N GLN A 164 -6.71 5.27 6.93
CA GLN A 164 -6.14 5.12 5.58
C GLN A 164 -7.17 5.28 4.46
N ALA A 165 -8.44 5.54 4.77
CA ALA A 165 -9.54 5.54 3.79
C ALA A 165 -9.35 6.54 2.63
N SER A 166 -8.68 7.67 2.85
CA SER A 166 -8.39 8.65 1.79
C SER A 166 -7.13 8.32 0.98
N ALA A 167 -6.29 7.42 1.47
CA ALA A 167 -5.03 7.05 0.84
C ALA A 167 -5.20 5.89 -0.16
N TRP A 168 -6.15 4.99 0.09
CA TRP A 168 -6.38 3.82 -0.77
C TRP A 168 -7.63 4.00 -1.65
N PRO A 169 -7.64 3.40 -2.86
CA PRO A 169 -8.83 3.37 -3.68
C PRO A 169 -9.94 2.56 -3.00
N VAL A 170 -11.19 2.98 -3.21
CA VAL A 170 -12.35 2.16 -2.81
C VAL A 170 -12.42 0.94 -3.72
N CYS A 171 -12.70 -0.22 -3.14
CA CYS A 171 -12.85 -1.45 -3.92
C CYS A 171 -14.04 -1.38 -4.89
N ASP A 172 -13.81 -1.76 -6.14
CA ASP A 172 -14.82 -1.95 -7.17
C ASP A 172 -14.80 -3.41 -7.67
N PRO A 173 -15.51 -4.32 -6.99
CA PRO A 173 -15.52 -5.74 -7.33
C PRO A 173 -16.22 -6.08 -8.66
N GLY A 174 -16.82 -5.09 -9.34
CA GLY A 174 -17.34 -5.22 -10.71
C GLY A 174 -16.41 -4.63 -11.78
N GLY A 175 -15.26 -4.08 -11.39
CA GLY A 175 -14.38 -3.30 -12.25
C GLY A 175 -13.51 -4.11 -13.20
N SER A 176 -13.78 -3.99 -14.51
CA SER A 176 -12.85 -4.10 -15.65
C SER A 176 -11.82 -5.25 -15.72
N GLY A 177 -12.04 -6.42 -15.12
CA GLY A 177 -11.28 -7.66 -15.43
C GLY A 177 -9.75 -7.61 -15.22
N ALA A 178 -9.23 -6.62 -14.48
CA ALA A 178 -7.83 -6.56 -14.09
C ALA A 178 -7.57 -7.48 -12.88
N ALA A 179 -6.31 -7.89 -12.68
CA ALA A 179 -5.91 -8.61 -11.48
C ALA A 179 -6.26 -7.78 -10.22
N PRO A 180 -6.71 -8.41 -9.11
CA PRO A 180 -7.14 -7.68 -7.94
C PRO A 180 -6.01 -6.82 -7.39
N ALA A 181 -6.26 -5.52 -7.27
CA ALA A 181 -5.35 -4.55 -6.66
C ALA A 181 -5.79 -4.28 -5.21
N PRO A 182 -4.85 -3.96 -4.32
CA PRO A 182 -5.19 -3.57 -2.96
C PRO A 182 -6.12 -2.35 -2.92
N CYS A 183 -7.21 -2.48 -2.19
CA CYS A 183 -8.26 -1.47 -2.08
C CYS A 183 -8.90 -1.53 -0.70
N LEU A 184 -9.65 -0.47 -0.35
CA LEU A 184 -10.39 -0.43 0.90
C LEU A 184 -11.88 -0.63 0.63
N PRO A 185 -12.50 -1.73 1.09
CA PRO A 185 -13.93 -1.96 0.93
C PRO A 185 -14.70 -0.86 1.65
N SER A 186 -15.81 -0.41 1.06
CA SER A 186 -16.74 0.50 1.73
C SER A 186 -18.18 0.14 1.39
N ALA A 187 -19.09 0.48 2.29
CA ALA A 187 -20.53 0.38 2.09
C ALA A 187 -21.14 1.73 2.48
N ASP A 188 -21.97 2.30 1.61
CA ASP A 188 -22.58 3.63 1.79
C ASP A 188 -21.57 4.74 2.13
N GLY A 189 -20.37 4.66 1.56
CA GLY A 189 -19.28 5.61 1.81
C GLY A 189 -18.55 5.42 3.14
N VAL A 190 -18.90 4.40 3.93
CA VAL A 190 -18.24 4.07 5.20
C VAL A 190 -17.15 3.01 4.96
N PRO A 191 -15.88 3.31 5.30
CA PRO A 191 -14.79 2.34 5.29
C PRO A 191 -15.10 1.07 6.07
N ALA A 192 -14.75 -0.08 5.51
CA ALA A 192 -14.89 -1.36 6.19
C ALA A 192 -14.06 -1.44 7.47
N THR A 193 -14.60 -2.16 8.46
CA THR A 193 -13.89 -2.59 9.66
C THR A 193 -13.66 -4.10 9.62
N VAL A 194 -12.74 -4.58 10.44
CA VAL A 194 -12.37 -5.99 10.56
C VAL A 194 -12.69 -6.48 11.97
N ARG A 195 -13.25 -7.68 12.05
CA ARG A 195 -13.58 -8.35 13.32
C ARG A 195 -13.43 -9.85 13.18
N LEU A 196 -13.49 -10.52 14.33
CA LEU A 196 -13.68 -11.97 14.34
C LEU A 196 -15.08 -12.30 13.78
N PRO A 197 -15.21 -13.39 13.01
CA PRO A 197 -16.52 -13.88 12.57
C PRO A 197 -17.31 -14.37 13.79
N SER A 198 -18.62 -14.22 13.75
CA SER A 198 -19.52 -14.94 14.65
C SER A 198 -19.50 -16.43 14.33
N SER A 199 -19.96 -17.28 15.26
CA SER A 199 -20.06 -18.72 15.03
C SER A 199 -20.94 -19.05 13.82
N LEU A 200 -22.01 -18.29 13.59
CA LEU A 200 -22.91 -18.48 12.44
C LEU A 200 -22.24 -18.12 11.12
N GLU A 201 -21.54 -16.99 11.05
CA GLU A 201 -20.80 -16.60 9.85
C GLU A 201 -19.68 -17.58 9.52
N TRP A 202 -18.96 -18.06 10.55
CA TRP A 202 -17.90 -19.03 10.37
C TRP A 202 -18.45 -20.37 9.88
N GLU A 203 -19.50 -20.88 10.52
CA GLU A 203 -20.16 -22.13 10.10
C GLU A 203 -20.73 -22.00 8.68
N TYR A 204 -21.36 -20.87 8.36
CA TYR A 204 -21.91 -20.58 7.03
C TYR A 204 -20.83 -20.60 5.95
N ALA A 205 -19.75 -19.83 6.15
CA ALA A 205 -18.65 -19.74 5.22
C ALA A 205 -17.92 -21.09 5.06
N ALA A 206 -17.62 -21.78 6.15
CA ALA A 206 -16.89 -23.05 6.13
C ALA A 206 -17.66 -24.18 5.43
N ARG A 207 -18.99 -24.17 5.50
CA ARG A 207 -19.85 -25.14 4.80
C ARG A 207 -20.10 -24.79 3.32
N GLY A 208 -19.62 -23.64 2.85
CA GLY A 208 -19.73 -23.23 1.44
C GLY A 208 -20.85 -22.23 1.13
N GLY A 209 -21.54 -21.69 2.13
CA GLY A 209 -22.56 -20.66 1.95
C GLY A 209 -23.63 -21.04 0.91
N LEU A 210 -23.92 -20.16 -0.05
CA LEU A 210 -24.87 -20.41 -1.14
C LEU A 210 -24.40 -21.45 -2.18
N ALA A 211 -23.16 -21.94 -2.12
CA ALA A 211 -22.70 -23.01 -3.02
C ALA A 211 -23.25 -24.40 -2.62
N VAL A 212 -23.87 -24.51 -1.45
CA VAL A 212 -24.53 -25.73 -0.97
C VAL A 212 -26.01 -25.48 -0.72
N GLY A 213 -26.81 -26.55 -0.73
CA GLY A 213 -28.23 -26.44 -0.44
C GLY A 213 -28.51 -26.13 1.04
N VAL A 214 -29.68 -25.55 1.30
CA VAL A 214 -30.09 -25.04 2.62
C VAL A 214 -30.16 -26.14 3.68
N GLU A 215 -30.41 -27.38 3.25
CA GLU A 215 -30.42 -28.60 4.04
C GLU A 215 -29.08 -28.88 4.75
N VAL A 216 -27.96 -28.38 4.23
CA VAL A 216 -26.64 -28.49 4.88
C VAL A 216 -26.58 -27.68 6.18
N PHE A 217 -27.50 -26.73 6.38
CA PHE A 217 -27.61 -25.89 7.58
C PHE A 217 -28.74 -26.29 8.52
N ALA A 218 -29.55 -27.30 8.16
CA ALA A 218 -30.58 -27.85 9.06
C ALA A 218 -29.88 -28.63 10.20
N ARG A 219 -30.19 -28.27 11.44
CA ARG A 219 -29.74 -29.00 12.65
C ARG A 219 -30.77 -30.03 13.08
#